data_AF-X1TJB7-F1
#
_entry.id   AF-X1TJB7-F1
#
_cell.length_a   1.000
_cell.length_b   1.000
_cell.length_c   1.000
_cell.angle_alpha   90.00
_cell.angle_beta   90.00
_cell.angle_gamma   90.00
#
_symmetry.space_group_name_H-M   'P 1'
#
loop_
_entity.id
_entity.type
_entity.pdbx_description
1 polymer ?
#
loop_
_entity_poly.entity_id
_entity_poly.type
_entity_poly.pdbx_seq_one_letter_code
_entity_poly.pdbx_strand_id
1 'polypeptide(L)' 'DGHKPGEFVVDLQKTMTTICNNLIAAGVLLPAETERYKNQLRTYDPVQLIKVLITSHELREYSEGG' A
#
# COMPACT_ATOMS: atom_id res chain seq x y z
N ASP A 1 -7.76 27.10 -9.32
CA ASP A 1 -7.30 25.99 -8.47
C ASP A 1 -6.14 25.32 -9.19
N GLY A 2 -4.92 25.48 -8.67
CA GLY A 2 -3.68 25.33 -9.42
C GLY A 2 -3.09 23.93 -9.33
N HIS A 3 -3.66 22.95 -10.03
CA HIS A 3 -2.97 21.68 -10.26
C HIS A 3 -1.89 21.89 -11.32
N LYS A 4 -0.61 21.81 -10.92
CA LYS A 4 0.50 21.78 -11.87
C LYS A 4 0.59 20.37 -12.49
N PRO A 5 0.69 20.26 -13.83
CA PRO A 5 0.90 18.95 -14.46
C PRO A 5 2.24 18.38 -13.98
N GLY A 6 2.18 17.25 -13.27
CA GLY A 6 3.34 16.58 -12.65
C GLY A 6 3.25 16.39 -11.13
N GLU A 7 2.25 16.97 -10.46
CA GLU A 7 2.04 16.74 -9.03
C GLU A 7 1.26 15.44 -8.81
N PHE A 8 1.99 14.35 -8.53
CA PHE A 8 1.40 13.11 -8.05
C PHE A 8 1.04 13.27 -6.57
N VAL A 9 -0.21 13.66 -6.31
CA VAL A 9 -0.76 13.65 -4.95
C VAL A 9 -1.09 12.21 -4.58
N VAL A 10 -0.23 11.59 -3.78
CA VAL A 10 -0.51 10.27 -3.20
C VAL A 10 -1.52 10.45 -2.07
N ASP A 11 -2.73 9.95 -2.25
CA ASP A 11 -3.65 9.77 -1.13
C ASP A 11 -3.09 8.68 -0.21
N LEU A 12 -2.47 9.13 0.87
CA LEU A 12 -1.78 8.28 1.83
C LEU A 12 -2.74 7.25 2.46
N GLN A 13 -3.96 7.66 2.83
CA GLN A 13 -4.91 6.75 3.49
C GLN A 13 -5.43 5.67 2.53
N LYS A 14 -5.72 6.07 1.29
CA LYS A 14 -6.11 5.12 0.24
C LYS A 14 -4.98 4.16 -0.08
N THR A 15 -3.75 4.66 -0.24
CA THR A 15 -2.56 3.85 -0.56
C THR A 15 -2.27 2.82 0.53
N MET A 16 -2.27 3.23 1.81
CA MET A 16 -2.06 2.31 2.93
C MET A 16 -3.15 1.26 3.03
N THR A 17 -4.41 1.63 2.74
CA THR A 17 -5.52 0.69 2.73
C THR A 17 -5.37 -0.33 1.60
N THR A 18 -4.98 0.10 0.40
CA THR A 18 -4.69 -0.81 -0.71
C THR A 18 -3.54 -1.77 -0.39
N ILE A 19 -2.44 -1.28 0.18
CA ILE A 19 -1.31 -2.12 0.63
C ILE A 19 -1.81 -3.20 1.60
N CYS A 20 -2.53 -2.82 2.65
CA CYS A 20 -3.00 -3.79 3.64
C CYS A 20 -3.94 -4.84 3.02
N ASN A 21 -4.86 -4.42 2.15
CA ASN A 21 -5.78 -5.35 1.48
C ASN A 21 -5.05 -6.35 0.58
N ASN A 22 -4.04 -5.89 -0.17
CA ASN A 22 -3.21 -6.76 -0.99
C ASN A 22 -2.45 -7.79 -0.14
N LEU A 23 -1.86 -7.36 0.97
CA LEU A 23 -1.13 -8.26 1.87
C LEU A 23 -2.04 -9.26 2.59
N ILE A 24 -3.28 -8.87 2.91
CA ILE A 24 -4.29 -9.79 3.46
C ILE A 24 -4.69 -10.83 2.43
N ALA A 25 -4.96 -10.41 1.19
CA ALA A 25 -5.29 -11.32 0.09
C ALA A 25 -4.15 -12.30 -0.21
N ALA A 26 -2.90 -11.85 -0.08
CA ALA A 26 -1.71 -12.70 -0.22
C ALA A 26 -1.43 -13.62 0.99
N GLY A 27 -2.22 -13.55 2.06
CA GLY A 27 -2.00 -14.31 3.29
C GLY A 27 -0.77 -13.87 4.11
N VAL A 28 -0.19 -12.70 3.80
CA VAL A 28 1.01 -12.16 4.46
C VAL A 28 0.66 -11.38 5.72
N LEU A 29 -0.48 -10.67 5.71
CA LEU A 29 -0.94 -9.85 6.83
C LEU A 29 -2.26 -10.39 7.36
N LEU A 30 -2.37 -10.57 8.68
CA LEU A 30 -3.65 -10.91 9.29
C LEU A 30 -4.53 -9.65 9.40
N PRO A 31 -5.87 -9.74 9.19
CA PRO A 31 -6.76 -8.59 9.30
C PRO A 31 -6.63 -7.83 10.63
N ALA A 32 -6.41 -8.55 11.74
CA ALA A 32 -6.22 -7.97 13.07
C ALA A 32 -4.96 -7.10 13.20
N GLU A 33 -3.97 -7.26 12.32
CA GLU A 33 -2.71 -6.52 12.37
C GLU A 33 -2.74 -5.24 11.50
N THR A 34 -3.84 -5.01 10.78
CA THR A 34 -3.97 -3.90 9.81
C THR A 34 -3.65 -2.55 10.43
N GLU A 35 -4.16 -2.24 11.62
CA GLU A 35 -3.95 -0.95 12.26
C GLU A 35 -2.48 -0.72 12.64
N ARG A 36 -1.84 -1.76 13.20
CA ARG A 36 -0.40 -1.75 13.52
C ARG A 36 0.43 -1.52 12.25
N TYR A 37 0.09 -2.21 11.15
CA TYR A 37 0.82 -2.08 9.90
C TYR A 37 0.60 -0.70 9.25
N LYS A 38 -0.63 -0.16 9.29
CA LYS A 38 -0.92 1.22 8.85
C LYS A 38 -0.12 2.26 9.63
N ASN A 39 0.06 2.07 10.94
CA ASN A 39 0.90 2.97 11.75
C ASN A 39 2.36 2.98 11.29
N GLN A 40 2.89 1.83 10.88
CA GLN A 40 4.23 1.75 10.30
C GLN A 40 4.29 2.42 8.93
N LEU A 41 3.30 2.20 8.05
CA LEU A 41 3.28 2.82 6.72
C LEU A 41 3.17 4.36 6.78
N ARG A 42 2.63 4.94 7.86
CA ARG A 42 2.58 6.40 8.04
C ARG A 42 3.95 7.04 8.22
N THR A 43 4.98 6.29 8.58
CA THR A 43 6.34 6.82 8.74
C THR A 43 7.14 6.80 7.44
N TYR A 44 6.58 6.21 6.37
CA TYR A 44 7.28 6.00 5.12
C TYR A 44 7.20 7.25 4.25
N ASP A 45 8.29 7.59 3.59
CA ASP A 45 8.28 8.61 2.55
C ASP A 45 7.48 8.12 1.32
N PRO A 46 7.08 9.03 0.40
CA PRO A 46 6.30 8.65 -0.78
C PRO A 46 6.95 7.57 -1.66
N VAL A 47 8.29 7.55 -1.77
CA VAL A 47 9.01 6.55 -2.58
C VAL A 47 8.94 5.18 -1.92
N GLN A 48 9.11 5.12 -0.59
CA GLN A 48 8.97 3.90 0.19
C GLN A 48 7.54 3.35 0.09
N LEU A 49 6.52 4.21 0.20
CA LEU A 49 5.12 3.81 0.05
C LEU A 49 4.82 3.22 -1.32
N ILE A 50 5.31 3.85 -2.39
CA ILE A 50 5.14 3.35 -3.76
C ILE A 50 5.81 1.98 -3.92
N LYS A 51 7.02 1.79 -3.39
CA LYS A 51 7.71 0.49 -3.41
C LYS A 51 6.88 -0.60 -2.73
N VAL A 52 6.36 -0.32 -1.53
CA VAL A 52 5.52 -1.28 -0.80
C VAL A 52 4.22 -1.55 -1.55
N LEU A 53 3.61 -0.53 -2.17
CA LEU A 53 2.41 -0.71 -2.99
C LEU A 53 2.67 -1.70 -4.12
N ILE A 54 3.76 -1.52 -4.88
CA ILE A 54 4.15 -2.43 -5.98
C ILE A 54 4.37 -3.84 -5.43
N THR A 55 5.21 -4.00 -4.41
CA THR A 55 5.50 -5.33 -3.85
C THR A 55 4.26 -6.01 -3.28
N SER A 56 3.36 -5.28 -2.61
CA SER A 56 2.11 -5.85 -2.12
C SER A 56 1.22 -6.37 -3.25
N HIS A 57 1.22 -5.69 -4.40
CA HIS A 57 0.48 -6.10 -5.58
C HIS A 57 1.04 -7.40 -6.17
N GLU A 58 2.35 -7.45 -6.37
CA GLU A 58 3.05 -8.64 -6.87
C GLU A 58 2.80 -9.86 -5.97
N LEU A 59 2.81 -9.68 -4.64
CA LEU A 59 2.50 -10.74 -3.68
C LEU A 59 1.05 -11.24 -3.79
N ARG A 60 0.09 -10.32 -3.98
CA ARG A 60 -1.31 -10.68 -4.20
C ARG A 60 -1.46 -11.51 -5.48
N GLU A 61 -0.90 -11.04 -6.59
CA GLU A 61 -0.97 -11.73 -7.88
C GLU A 61 -0.32 -13.12 -7.81
N TYR A 62 0.84 -13.24 -7.18
CA TYR A 62 1.50 -14.53 -6.98
C TYR A 62 0.63 -15.49 -6.15
N SER A 63 0.00 -15.01 -5.08
CA SER A 63 -0.89 -15.81 -4.24
C SER A 63 -2.17 -16.25 -4.96
N GLU A 64 -2.65 -15.49 -5.94
CA GLU A 64 -3.84 -15.79 -6.73
C GLU A 64 -3.56 -16.79 -7.88
N GLY A 65 -2.32 -17.27 -8.02
CA GLY A 65 -1.94 -18.32 -8.97
C GLY A 65 -1.40 -17.79 -10.30
N GLY A 66 -0.44 -16.87 -10.23
CA GLY A 66 0.33 -16.40 -11.40
C GLY A 66 0.85 -17.51 -12.32
#